data_AF-A0A2V5SXT5-F1
#
_entry.id   AF-A0A2V5SXT5-F1
#
_cell.length_a   1.000
_cell.length_b   1.000
_cell.length_c   1.000
_cell.angle_alpha   90.00
_cell.angle_beta   90.00
_cell.angle_gamma   90.00
#
_symmetry.space_group_name_H-M   'P 1'
#
loop_
_entity.id
_entity.type
_entity.pdbx_description
1 polymer ?
#
loop_
_entity_poly.entity_id
_entity_poly.type
_entity_poly.pdbx_seq_one_letter_code
_entity_poly.pdbx_strand_id
1 'polypeptide(L)'
;MKNLGVSILITVFGLTAHISFASDYNSLVLEQVKQMPQGGRYSVSHFAKICLERSAHFESGKFFILPSAASPSFCSGATYLVFIRTIEALRARGELHLDSPTLEQLIIRDQHDGEGIWGRWNANGPGTARLFHELGLGLNFDNFDQAKPGDFMKIFWSRQVGKNEHGHSTIFLGLENRSDGQYVRFWSSNIPSGYGEKSVPRSKIAYVIFSRLETPVNLARINSAPLVDSYLASLLRSRSSITEACAKCGL
;
A
#
# COMPACT_ATOMS: atom_id res chain seq x y z
N MET A 1 -61.89 -15.21 -37.86
CA MET A 1 -61.04 -14.04 -37.54
C MET A 1 -60.17 -14.42 -36.34
N LYS A 2 -58.88 -14.71 -36.58
CA LYS A 2 -57.90 -15.08 -35.55
C LYS A 2 -57.01 -13.87 -35.31
N ASN A 3 -57.04 -13.29 -34.11
CA ASN A 3 -56.04 -12.31 -33.68
C ASN A 3 -55.10 -13.00 -32.69
N LEU A 4 -53.89 -13.32 -33.13
CA LEU A 4 -52.75 -13.62 -32.26
C LEU A 4 -52.12 -12.29 -31.86
N GLY A 5 -52.27 -11.89 -30.61
CA GLY A 5 -51.47 -10.82 -30.02
C GLY A 5 -50.08 -11.34 -29.67
N VAL A 6 -49.05 -10.79 -30.31
CA VAL A 6 -47.64 -11.05 -29.99
C VAL A 6 -47.28 -10.21 -28.77
N SER A 7 -46.92 -10.87 -27.66
CA SER A 7 -46.30 -10.23 -26.50
C SER A 7 -44.79 -10.17 -26.71
N ILE A 8 -44.24 -8.96 -26.84
CA ILE A 8 -42.80 -8.71 -26.87
C ILE A 8 -42.34 -8.58 -25.42
N LEU A 9 -41.63 -9.59 -24.91
CA LEU A 9 -40.89 -9.50 -23.65
C LEU A 9 -39.58 -8.73 -23.93
N ILE A 10 -39.46 -7.50 -23.42
CA ILE A 10 -38.21 -6.76 -23.44
C ILE A 10 -37.42 -7.16 -22.18
N THR A 11 -36.44 -8.03 -22.35
CA THR A 11 -35.48 -8.38 -21.28
C THR A 11 -34.42 -7.27 -21.21
N VAL A 12 -34.55 -6.37 -20.24
CA VAL A 12 -33.52 -5.36 -19.95
C VAL A 12 -32.40 -6.04 -19.18
N PHE A 13 -31.28 -6.34 -19.84
CA PHE A 13 -30.00 -6.63 -19.17
C PHE A 13 -29.49 -5.33 -18.56
N GLY A 14 -29.75 -5.12 -17.26
CA GLY A 14 -29.14 -4.03 -16.51
C GLY A 14 -27.66 -4.29 -16.30
N LEU A 15 -26.80 -3.63 -17.07
CA LEU A 15 -25.42 -3.40 -16.64
C LEU A 15 -25.48 -2.42 -15.47
N THR A 16 -25.38 -2.92 -14.24
CA THR A 16 -25.09 -2.07 -13.09
C THR A 16 -23.64 -1.60 -13.20
N ALA A 17 -23.44 -0.45 -13.83
CA ALA A 17 -22.19 0.29 -13.70
C ALA A 17 -22.04 0.70 -12.23
N HIS A 18 -21.21 -0.02 -11.47
CA HIS A 18 -20.84 0.39 -10.12
C HIS A 18 -20.00 1.67 -10.25
N ILE A 19 -20.63 2.82 -10.04
CA ILE A 19 -19.93 4.09 -9.86
C ILE A 19 -19.24 4.01 -8.50
N SER A 20 -17.95 3.74 -8.50
CA SER A 20 -17.12 3.77 -7.29
C SER A 20 -16.67 5.22 -7.05
N PHE A 21 -17.04 5.78 -5.90
CA PHE A 21 -16.61 7.10 -5.47
C PHE A 21 -15.36 7.00 -4.61
N ALA A 22 -14.44 7.96 -4.79
CA ALA A 22 -13.30 8.13 -3.89
C ALA A 22 -13.79 8.27 -2.44
N SER A 23 -13.23 7.47 -1.53
CA SER A 23 -13.64 7.40 -0.12
C SER A 23 -12.43 7.40 0.80
N ASP A 24 -12.52 7.99 1.99
CA ASP A 24 -11.39 8.00 2.94
C ASP A 24 -11.33 6.68 3.74
N TYR A 25 -10.38 5.81 3.42
CA TYR A 25 -10.22 4.50 4.07
C TYR A 25 -9.25 4.50 5.27
N ASN A 26 -8.77 5.67 5.71
CA ASN A 26 -7.76 5.74 6.76
C ASN A 26 -8.20 5.12 8.09
N SER A 27 -9.47 5.28 8.47
CA SER A 27 -10.00 4.65 9.69
C SER A 27 -9.91 3.12 9.63
N LEU A 28 -10.17 2.53 8.45
CA LEU A 28 -10.04 1.09 8.25
C LEU A 28 -8.58 0.63 8.28
N VAL A 29 -7.66 1.41 7.70
CA VAL A 29 -6.22 1.16 7.82
C VAL A 29 -5.80 1.13 9.30
N LEU A 30 -6.26 2.10 10.09
CA LEU A 30 -5.97 2.16 11.53
C LEU A 30 -6.60 1.00 12.31
N GLU A 31 -7.80 0.55 11.94
CA GLU A 31 -8.39 -0.68 12.50
C GLU A 31 -7.48 -1.88 12.25
N GLN A 32 -6.90 -2.01 11.05
CA GLN A 32 -5.97 -3.09 10.73
C GLN A 32 -4.66 -2.96 11.50
N VAL A 33 -4.11 -1.74 11.66
CA VAL A 33 -2.93 -1.48 12.51
C VAL A 33 -3.14 -1.97 13.94
N LYS A 34 -4.31 -1.72 14.53
CA LYS A 34 -4.63 -2.15 15.91
C LYS A 34 -4.66 -3.68 16.07
N GLN A 35 -4.87 -4.42 14.97
CA GLN A 35 -4.88 -5.87 14.97
C GLN A 35 -3.50 -6.49 14.68
N MET A 36 -2.49 -5.66 14.38
CA MET A 36 -1.13 -6.14 14.18
C MET A 36 -0.46 -6.44 15.53
N PRO A 37 0.38 -7.49 15.61
CA PRO A 37 1.15 -7.79 16.81
C PRO A 37 2.19 -6.68 17.07
N GLN A 38 2.73 -6.68 18.30
CA GLN A 38 3.84 -5.82 18.69
C GLN A 38 5.12 -6.63 18.77
N GLY A 39 6.25 -6.00 18.43
CA GLY A 39 7.56 -6.64 18.50
C GLY A 39 7.89 -7.50 17.27
N GLY A 40 8.62 -8.60 17.49
CA GLY A 40 9.01 -9.54 16.41
C GLY A 40 10.39 -9.29 15.79
N ARG A 41 11.12 -8.24 16.21
CA ARG A 41 12.44 -7.84 15.67
C ARG A 41 12.38 -7.33 14.22
N TYR A 42 13.40 -6.57 13.86
CA TYR A 42 13.59 -6.04 12.51
C TYR A 42 14.70 -6.79 11.76
N SER A 43 14.46 -7.19 10.51
CA SER A 43 15.47 -7.73 9.61
C SER A 43 15.05 -7.57 8.15
N VAL A 44 16.00 -7.22 7.27
CA VAL A 44 15.85 -7.21 5.80
C VAL A 44 16.50 -8.42 5.13
N SER A 45 16.83 -9.46 5.91
CA SER A 45 17.46 -10.67 5.40
C SER A 45 16.53 -11.47 4.49
N HIS A 46 17.10 -12.37 3.69
CA HIS A 46 16.34 -13.34 2.89
C HIS A 46 15.39 -14.17 3.77
N PHE A 47 15.79 -14.52 4.99
CA PHE A 47 14.92 -15.20 5.95
C PHE A 47 13.67 -14.38 6.31
N ALA A 48 13.81 -13.06 6.51
CA ALA A 48 12.66 -12.19 6.79
C ALA A 48 11.67 -12.13 5.61
N LYS A 49 12.19 -12.16 4.36
CA LYS A 49 11.36 -12.26 3.16
C LYS A 49 10.55 -13.56 3.12
N ILE A 50 11.20 -14.71 3.39
CA ILE A 50 10.52 -16.01 3.48
C ILE A 50 9.42 -15.99 4.57
N CYS A 51 9.71 -15.42 5.74
CA CYS A 51 8.72 -15.26 6.80
C CYS A 51 7.51 -14.43 6.34
N LEU A 52 7.74 -13.33 5.62
CA LEU A 52 6.69 -12.50 5.06
C LEU A 52 5.83 -13.26 4.04
N GLU A 53 6.44 -13.94 3.06
CA GLU A 53 5.73 -14.74 2.06
C GLU A 53 4.85 -15.82 2.71
N ARG A 54 5.36 -16.51 3.73
CA ARG A 54 4.60 -17.53 4.46
C ARG A 54 3.48 -16.96 5.32
N SER A 55 3.57 -15.68 5.68
CA SER A 55 2.59 -15.03 6.55
C SER A 55 1.28 -14.67 5.85
N ALA A 56 1.26 -14.66 4.51
CA ALA A 56 0.08 -14.30 3.73
C ALA A 56 -0.09 -15.26 2.55
N HIS A 57 -1.18 -16.01 2.52
CA HIS A 57 -1.55 -16.85 1.37
C HIS A 57 -3.00 -16.61 0.96
N PHE A 58 -3.30 -16.94 -0.29
CA PHE A 58 -4.64 -16.84 -0.85
C PHE A 58 -5.18 -18.24 -1.09
N GLU A 59 -6.27 -18.57 -0.43
CA GLU A 59 -6.91 -19.88 -0.53
C GLU A 59 -8.44 -19.68 -0.55
N SER A 60 -9.13 -20.44 -1.40
CA SER A 60 -10.60 -20.41 -1.52
C SER A 60 -11.20 -19.00 -1.66
N GLY A 61 -10.52 -18.10 -2.37
CA GLY A 61 -10.99 -16.73 -2.63
C GLY A 61 -10.73 -15.71 -1.52
N LYS A 62 -10.03 -16.09 -0.44
CA LYS A 62 -9.76 -15.26 0.73
C LYS A 62 -8.27 -15.18 1.04
N PHE A 63 -7.84 -14.04 1.58
CA PHE A 63 -6.49 -13.90 2.14
C PHE A 63 -6.45 -14.39 3.59
N PHE A 64 -5.56 -15.34 3.85
CA PHE A 64 -5.21 -15.78 5.19
C PHE A 64 -3.90 -15.12 5.59
N ILE A 65 -3.99 -14.18 6.53
CA ILE A 65 -2.86 -13.34 6.94
C ILE A 65 -2.59 -13.58 8.42
N LEU A 66 -1.39 -14.08 8.72
CA LEU A 66 -0.86 -14.35 10.05
C LEU A 66 0.33 -13.42 10.34
N PRO A 67 0.11 -12.16 10.75
CA PRO A 67 1.18 -11.17 10.89
C PRO A 67 2.35 -11.59 11.79
N SER A 68 2.08 -12.40 12.83
CA SER A 68 3.11 -12.91 13.74
C SER A 68 4.09 -13.87 13.05
N ALA A 69 3.68 -14.53 11.95
CA ALA A 69 4.55 -15.40 11.17
C ALA A 69 5.57 -14.63 10.32
N ALA A 70 5.35 -13.34 10.06
CA ALA A 70 6.27 -12.45 9.35
C ALA A 70 7.41 -11.92 10.23
N SER A 71 7.80 -12.64 11.30
CA SER A 71 8.81 -12.24 12.26
C SER A 71 10.13 -13.02 12.04
N PRO A 72 11.29 -12.37 11.88
CA PRO A 72 11.51 -10.93 11.89
C PRO A 72 10.96 -10.24 10.64
N SER A 73 10.52 -8.99 10.81
CA SER A 73 9.86 -8.21 9.76
C SER A 73 10.70 -7.02 9.29
N PHE A 74 10.23 -6.33 8.26
CA PHE A 74 10.77 -5.06 7.78
C PHE A 74 9.63 -4.11 7.36
N CYS A 75 9.98 -2.85 7.13
CA CYS A 75 9.03 -1.75 7.07
C CYS A 75 8.01 -1.86 5.91
N SER A 76 8.44 -2.17 4.69
CA SER A 76 7.55 -2.38 3.54
C SER A 76 6.67 -3.61 3.72
N GLY A 77 7.20 -4.71 4.27
CA GLY A 77 6.42 -5.90 4.59
C GLY A 77 5.31 -5.60 5.61
N ALA A 78 5.63 -4.90 6.69
CA ALA A 78 4.67 -4.51 7.73
C ALA A 78 3.49 -3.70 7.17
N THR A 79 3.81 -2.66 6.39
CA THR A 79 2.81 -1.78 5.79
C THR A 79 1.99 -2.48 4.71
N TYR A 80 2.60 -3.38 3.94
CA TYR A 80 1.88 -4.18 2.95
C TYR A 80 0.91 -5.17 3.58
N LEU A 81 1.29 -5.82 4.70
CA LEU A 81 0.35 -6.68 5.44
C LEU A 81 -0.89 -5.89 5.89
N VAL A 82 -0.72 -4.66 6.38
CA VAL A 82 -1.84 -3.78 6.72
C VAL A 82 -2.68 -3.44 5.48
N PHE A 83 -2.04 -3.16 4.35
CA PHE A 83 -2.73 -2.90 3.09
C PHE A 83 -3.59 -4.08 2.64
N ILE A 84 -3.04 -5.30 2.53
CA ILE A 84 -3.82 -6.48 2.10
C ILE A 84 -4.93 -6.84 3.10
N ARG A 85 -4.73 -6.64 4.40
CA ARG A 85 -5.80 -6.77 5.41
C ARG A 85 -6.91 -5.76 5.21
N THR A 86 -6.56 -4.52 4.82
CA THR A 86 -7.53 -3.46 4.53
C THR A 86 -8.36 -3.83 3.31
N ILE A 87 -7.73 -4.33 2.24
CA ILE A 87 -8.41 -4.84 1.05
C ILE A 87 -9.36 -5.99 1.40
N GLU A 88 -8.90 -6.99 2.17
CA GLU A 88 -9.76 -8.11 2.58
C GLU A 88 -10.91 -7.66 3.48
N ALA A 89 -10.69 -6.68 4.36
CA ALA A 89 -11.76 -6.12 5.19
C ALA A 89 -12.84 -5.42 4.35
N LEU A 90 -12.47 -4.68 3.30
CA LEU A 90 -13.42 -4.08 2.36
C LEU A 90 -14.22 -5.15 1.61
N ARG A 91 -13.55 -6.22 1.17
CA ARG A 91 -14.20 -7.36 0.51
C ARG A 91 -15.19 -8.05 1.45
N ALA A 92 -14.80 -8.28 2.70
CA ALA A 92 -15.65 -8.90 3.71
C ALA A 92 -16.89 -8.04 4.05
N ARG A 93 -16.80 -6.71 3.89
CA ARG A 93 -17.93 -5.77 4.03
C ARG A 93 -18.79 -5.65 2.78
N GLY A 94 -18.40 -6.27 1.66
CA GLY A 94 -19.06 -6.12 0.35
C GLY A 94 -18.80 -4.76 -0.32
N GLU A 95 -17.85 -3.98 0.18
CA GLU A 95 -17.49 -2.66 -0.33
C GLU A 95 -16.48 -2.72 -1.49
N LEU A 96 -15.81 -3.86 -1.68
CA LEU A 96 -14.84 -4.09 -2.73
C LEU A 96 -15.04 -5.45 -3.38
N HIS A 97 -15.10 -5.45 -4.71
CA HIS A 97 -15.13 -6.66 -5.51
C HIS A 97 -13.96 -6.63 -6.49
N LEU A 98 -13.13 -7.67 -6.44
CA LEU A 98 -12.01 -7.89 -7.35
C LEU A 98 -12.12 -9.33 -7.86
N ASP A 99 -11.76 -9.53 -9.12
CA ASP A 99 -11.72 -10.88 -9.72
C ASP A 99 -10.54 -11.70 -9.17
N SER A 100 -10.61 -13.03 -9.32
CA SER A 100 -9.57 -13.94 -8.84
C SER A 100 -8.18 -13.60 -9.40
N PRO A 101 -8.00 -13.29 -10.71
CA PRO A 101 -6.69 -12.89 -11.24
C PRO A 101 -6.10 -11.67 -10.55
N THR A 102 -6.90 -10.64 -10.26
CA THR A 102 -6.43 -9.45 -9.53
C THR A 102 -6.03 -9.79 -8.09
N LEU A 103 -6.80 -10.68 -7.44
CA LEU A 103 -6.50 -11.09 -6.07
C LEU A 103 -5.20 -11.91 -6.00
N GLU A 104 -4.94 -12.78 -6.97
CA GLU A 104 -3.69 -13.53 -7.03
C GLU A 104 -2.45 -12.63 -7.17
N GLN A 105 -2.58 -11.45 -7.79
CA GLN A 105 -1.52 -10.45 -7.92
C GLN A 105 -1.15 -9.74 -6.60
N LEU A 106 -2.03 -9.77 -5.60
CA LEU A 106 -1.77 -9.19 -4.27
C LEU A 106 -0.90 -10.09 -3.38
N ILE A 107 -0.74 -11.36 -3.73
CA ILE A 107 0.08 -12.31 -2.96
C ILE A 107 1.54 -11.89 -3.01
N ILE A 108 2.20 -11.95 -1.86
CA ILE A 108 3.62 -11.68 -1.72
C ILE A 108 4.38 -12.89 -2.28
N ARG A 109 5.18 -12.65 -3.32
CA ARG A 109 6.08 -13.64 -3.92
C ARG A 109 7.49 -13.05 -4.00
N ASP A 110 8.43 -13.80 -4.57
CA ASP A 110 9.79 -13.34 -4.84
C ASP A 110 9.85 -12.39 -6.06
N GLN A 111 9.08 -11.31 -6.01
CA GLN A 111 9.01 -10.27 -7.03
C GLN A 111 10.12 -9.24 -6.79
N HIS A 112 10.79 -8.82 -7.86
CA HIS A 112 11.79 -7.76 -7.81
C HIS A 112 11.14 -6.37 -7.73
N ASP A 113 11.94 -5.35 -7.39
CA ASP A 113 11.51 -3.96 -7.41
C ASP A 113 10.83 -3.61 -8.75
N GLY A 114 9.61 -3.08 -8.68
CA GLY A 114 8.80 -2.72 -9.84
C GLY A 114 7.95 -3.84 -10.46
N GLU A 115 8.07 -5.10 -10.02
CA GLU A 115 7.28 -6.22 -10.53
C GLU A 115 5.97 -6.43 -9.74
N GLY A 116 4.84 -6.57 -10.45
CA GLY A 116 3.53 -6.78 -9.82
C GLY A 116 3.18 -5.72 -8.76
N ILE A 117 2.28 -6.04 -7.83
CA ILE A 117 1.86 -5.11 -6.77
C ILE A 117 2.89 -5.05 -5.65
N TRP A 118 3.32 -6.21 -5.14
CA TRP A 118 4.28 -6.27 -4.03
C TRP A 118 5.66 -5.70 -4.42
N GLY A 119 6.19 -6.03 -5.61
CA GLY A 119 7.47 -5.49 -6.05
C GLY A 119 7.45 -3.98 -6.25
N ARG A 120 6.31 -3.40 -6.65
CA ARG A 120 6.13 -1.93 -6.64
C ARG A 120 6.09 -1.37 -5.22
N TRP A 121 5.34 -2.00 -4.32
CA TRP A 121 5.24 -1.57 -2.93
C TRP A 121 6.58 -1.60 -2.18
N ASN A 122 7.35 -2.66 -2.40
CA ASN A 122 8.61 -2.92 -1.72
C ASN A 122 9.79 -2.13 -2.29
N ALA A 123 9.66 -1.58 -3.49
CA ALA A 123 10.78 -0.98 -4.20
C ALA A 123 11.49 0.15 -3.43
N ASN A 124 12.78 0.31 -3.72
CA ASN A 124 13.51 1.53 -3.38
C ASN A 124 12.80 2.76 -3.97
N GLY A 125 13.00 3.93 -3.36
CA GLY A 125 12.33 5.15 -3.79
C GLY A 125 10.86 5.20 -3.37
N PRO A 126 10.00 5.80 -4.21
CA PRO A 126 8.62 6.11 -3.84
C PRO A 126 7.66 4.96 -4.19
N GLY A 127 8.05 3.70 -3.99
CA GLY A 127 7.33 2.50 -4.46
C GLY A 127 5.81 2.52 -4.25
N THR A 128 5.36 2.70 -3.00
CA THR A 128 3.92 2.82 -2.66
C THR A 128 3.23 3.95 -3.41
N ALA A 129 3.82 5.15 -3.43
CA ALA A 129 3.22 6.28 -4.12
C ALA A 129 3.16 6.07 -5.64
N ARG A 130 4.19 5.46 -6.23
CA ARG A 130 4.22 5.11 -7.64
C ARG A 130 3.12 4.11 -8.01
N LEU A 131 2.92 3.07 -7.18
CA LEU A 131 1.81 2.13 -7.32
C LEU A 131 0.45 2.84 -7.25
N PHE A 132 0.28 3.72 -6.26
CA PHE A 132 -0.96 4.48 -6.09
C PHE A 132 -1.27 5.36 -7.29
N HIS A 133 -0.25 6.00 -7.86
CA HIS A 133 -0.40 6.84 -9.04
C HIS A 133 -0.69 6.02 -10.30
N GLU A 134 0.09 4.97 -10.57
CA GLU A 134 -0.03 4.14 -11.76
C GLU A 134 -1.41 3.47 -11.84
N LEU A 135 -1.89 2.94 -10.70
CA LEU A 135 -3.19 2.29 -10.65
C LEU A 135 -4.32 3.27 -10.33
N GLY A 136 -4.04 4.49 -9.86
CA GLY A 136 -5.07 5.42 -9.39
C GLY A 136 -5.78 4.93 -8.12
N LEU A 137 -5.02 4.42 -7.14
CA LEU A 137 -5.58 3.94 -5.87
C LEU A 137 -5.99 5.08 -4.93
N GLY A 138 -5.52 6.30 -5.19
CA GLY A 138 -5.85 7.50 -4.44
C GLY A 138 -4.80 8.58 -4.62
N LEU A 139 -4.76 9.53 -3.70
CA LEU A 139 -3.91 10.72 -3.79
C LEU A 139 -2.54 10.50 -3.16
N ASN A 140 -1.52 11.06 -3.80
CA ASN A 140 -0.20 11.24 -3.21
C ASN A 140 0.05 12.73 -2.94
N PHE A 141 0.79 13.03 -1.87
CA PHE A 141 1.15 14.39 -1.48
C PHE A 141 2.36 14.37 -0.53
N ASP A 142 3.02 15.50 -0.31
CA ASP A 142 4.24 15.61 0.51
C ASP A 142 4.11 16.62 1.67
N ASN A 143 2.93 17.22 1.84
CA ASN A 143 2.66 18.17 2.91
C ASN A 143 2.01 17.49 4.12
N PHE A 144 2.67 17.59 5.29
CA PHE A 144 2.14 17.13 6.57
C PHE A 144 0.81 17.76 6.98
N ASP A 145 0.51 18.99 6.54
CA ASP A 145 -0.75 19.67 6.88
C ASP A 145 -1.97 18.99 6.21
N GLN A 146 -1.72 18.21 5.15
CA GLN A 146 -2.74 17.41 4.46
C GLN A 146 -2.83 15.98 5.00
N ALA A 147 -1.84 15.56 5.79
CA ALA A 147 -1.72 14.19 6.29
C ALA A 147 -2.75 13.90 7.39
N LYS A 148 -3.30 12.70 7.37
CA LYS A 148 -4.25 12.16 8.33
C LYS A 148 -3.73 10.83 8.87
N PRO A 149 -3.94 10.52 10.15
CA PRO A 149 -3.65 9.20 10.68
C PRO A 149 -4.26 8.12 9.77
N GLY A 150 -3.48 7.11 9.38
CA GLY A 150 -3.89 6.06 8.43
C GLY A 150 -3.31 6.23 7.00
N ASP A 151 -2.77 7.39 6.65
CA ASP A 151 -2.05 7.54 5.37
C ASP A 151 -0.80 6.65 5.37
N PHE A 152 -0.54 5.95 4.26
CA PHE A 152 0.76 5.32 4.05
C PHE A 152 1.80 6.41 3.82
N MET A 153 2.97 6.28 4.41
CA MET A 153 4.01 7.31 4.38
C MET A 153 5.38 6.68 4.16
N LYS A 154 6.05 7.13 3.11
CA LYS A 154 7.48 6.89 2.90
C LYS A 154 8.27 8.05 3.51
N ILE A 155 9.12 7.74 4.48
CA ILE A 155 10.11 8.67 5.02
C ILE A 155 11.42 8.50 4.26
N PHE A 156 12.04 9.61 3.87
CA PHE A 156 13.42 9.67 3.40
C PHE A 156 14.27 10.36 4.48
N TRP A 157 15.26 9.63 5.03
CA TRP A 157 16.15 10.17 6.07
C TRP A 157 17.28 11.03 5.50
N SER A 158 17.56 10.91 4.20
CA SER A 158 18.56 11.68 3.49
C SER A 158 17.97 12.26 2.21
N ARG A 159 18.74 13.12 1.53
CA ARG A 159 18.32 13.69 0.24
C ARG A 159 18.52 12.73 -0.95
N GLN A 160 18.93 11.49 -0.70
CA GLN A 160 19.17 10.48 -1.73
C GLN A 160 17.91 9.67 -2.00
N VAL A 161 17.59 9.45 -3.27
CA VAL A 161 16.51 8.57 -3.73
C VAL A 161 17.11 7.47 -4.62
N GLY A 162 16.68 6.23 -4.42
CA GLY A 162 17.18 5.05 -5.14
C GLY A 162 18.45 4.44 -4.53
N LYS A 163 19.52 4.28 -5.32
CA LYS A 163 20.69 3.43 -4.97
C LYS A 163 21.28 3.67 -3.58
N ASN A 164 21.33 4.93 -3.15
CA ASN A 164 21.94 5.35 -1.89
C ASN A 164 20.90 5.85 -0.87
N GLU A 165 19.63 5.48 -1.08
CA GLU A 165 18.54 5.89 -0.22
C GLU A 165 18.62 5.22 1.15
N HIS A 166 18.22 5.99 2.17
CA HIS A 166 17.83 5.46 3.45
C HIS A 166 16.37 5.85 3.68
N GLY A 167 15.48 4.91 3.39
CA GLY A 167 14.03 5.10 3.45
C GLY A 167 13.39 4.28 4.57
N HIS A 168 12.15 4.64 4.93
CA HIS A 168 11.33 3.87 5.87
C HIS A 168 9.87 3.91 5.43
N SER A 169 9.26 2.74 5.20
CA SER A 169 7.84 2.65 4.87
C SER A 169 7.00 2.55 6.15
N THR A 170 6.00 3.40 6.30
CA THR A 170 5.26 3.56 7.56
C THR A 170 3.80 3.88 7.31
N ILE A 171 3.00 3.85 8.37
CA ILE A 171 1.64 4.40 8.39
C ILE A 171 1.64 5.57 9.37
N PHE A 172 1.27 6.75 8.89
CA PHE A 172 1.27 7.96 9.68
C PHE A 172 0.20 7.89 10.78
N LEU A 173 0.54 8.35 11.99
CA LEU A 173 -0.36 8.37 13.15
C LEU A 173 -0.64 9.77 13.69
N GLY A 174 0.10 10.79 13.23
CA GLY A 174 -0.11 12.18 13.64
C GLY A 174 1.19 12.93 13.92
N LEU A 175 1.02 14.22 14.20
CA LEU A 175 2.06 15.10 14.71
C LEU A 175 1.92 15.25 16.22
N GLU A 176 3.05 15.33 16.91
CA GLU A 176 3.11 15.59 18.35
C GLU A 176 3.97 16.82 18.59
N ASN A 177 3.45 17.83 19.29
CA ASN A 177 4.26 18.95 19.74
C ASN A 177 4.84 18.62 21.11
N ARG A 178 6.16 18.62 21.21
CA ARG A 178 6.92 18.43 22.45
C ARG A 178 7.72 19.70 22.74
N SER A 179 8.25 19.82 23.95
CA SER A 179 9.02 21.01 24.37
C SER A 179 10.25 21.27 23.50
N ASP A 180 10.83 20.22 22.90
CA ASP A 180 12.01 20.25 22.04
C ASP A 180 11.70 20.27 20.54
N GLY A 181 10.41 20.38 20.17
CA GLY A 181 9.96 20.56 18.78
C GLY A 181 8.82 19.63 18.38
N GLN A 182 8.50 19.65 17.08
CA GLN A 182 7.47 18.80 16.52
C GLN A 182 8.02 17.42 16.14
N TYR A 183 7.25 16.39 16.46
CA TYR A 183 7.56 15.00 16.20
C TYR A 183 6.52 14.38 15.27
N VAL A 184 6.96 13.43 14.46
CA VAL A 184 6.13 12.63 13.56
C VAL A 184 5.96 11.25 14.17
N ARG A 185 4.72 10.89 14.52
CA ARG A 185 4.36 9.57 15.04
C ARG A 185 3.85 8.68 13.90
N PHE A 186 4.30 7.44 13.88
CA PHE A 186 3.95 6.47 12.84
C PHE A 186 4.00 5.03 13.37
N TRP A 187 3.31 4.12 12.68
CA TRP A 187 3.39 2.67 12.89
C TRP A 187 4.18 2.01 11.75
N SER A 188 5.03 1.05 12.07
CA SER A 188 5.77 0.22 11.09
C SER A 188 6.43 -0.98 11.79
N SER A 189 7.23 -1.76 11.06
CA SER A 189 8.31 -2.57 11.65
C SER A 189 9.56 -1.72 11.81
N ASN A 190 9.99 -1.49 13.05
CA ASN A 190 11.04 -0.56 13.42
C ASN A 190 12.29 -1.24 13.94
N ILE A 191 13.47 -0.69 13.62
CA ILE A 191 14.71 -1.09 14.27
C ILE A 191 14.70 -0.68 15.76
N PRO A 192 15.08 -1.56 16.69
CA PRO A 192 15.38 -3.00 16.52
C PRO A 192 14.17 -3.93 16.76
N SER A 193 13.07 -3.38 17.28
CA SER A 193 12.02 -4.13 17.97
C SER A 193 11.03 -4.85 17.06
N GLY A 194 10.93 -4.51 15.78
CA GLY A 194 9.88 -5.01 14.88
C GLY A 194 8.62 -4.13 14.94
N TYR A 195 7.44 -4.74 14.81
CA TYR A 195 6.17 -4.01 14.74
C TYR A 195 5.91 -3.11 15.94
N GLY A 196 5.46 -1.89 15.67
CA GLY A 196 5.01 -0.98 16.70
C GLY A 196 4.99 0.48 16.26
N GLU A 197 4.61 1.32 17.20
CA GLU A 197 4.64 2.77 17.03
C GLU A 197 6.02 3.34 17.33
N LYS A 198 6.40 4.39 16.60
CA LYS A 198 7.60 5.18 16.86
C LYS A 198 7.30 6.65 16.59
N SER A 199 8.03 7.51 17.29
CA SER A 199 7.96 8.96 17.10
C SER A 199 9.37 9.50 16.92
N VAL A 200 9.58 10.37 15.93
CA VAL A 200 10.88 10.97 15.60
C VAL A 200 10.75 12.49 15.42
N PRO A 201 11.78 13.29 15.71
CA PRO A 201 11.74 14.72 15.44
C PRO A 201 11.50 14.96 13.93
N ARG A 202 10.56 15.85 13.59
CA ARG A 202 10.29 16.24 12.19
C ARG A 202 11.53 16.76 11.49
N SER A 203 12.41 17.44 12.22
CA SER A 203 13.70 17.95 11.73
C SER A 203 14.69 16.87 11.25
N LYS A 204 14.49 15.59 11.60
CA LYS A 204 15.31 14.47 11.11
C LYS A 204 14.84 13.91 9.77
N ILE A 205 13.66 14.30 9.30
CA ILE A 205 13.08 13.79 8.06
C ILE A 205 13.48 14.76 6.93
N ALA A 206 14.16 14.24 5.90
CA ALA A 206 14.54 15.05 4.75
C ALA A 206 13.35 15.30 3.84
N TYR A 207 12.61 14.24 3.49
CA TYR A 207 11.41 14.28 2.67
C TYR A 207 10.40 13.23 3.15
N VAL A 208 9.13 13.46 2.80
CA VAL A 208 8.06 12.48 2.93
C VAL A 208 7.27 12.42 1.65
N ILE A 209 6.71 11.25 1.36
CA ILE A 209 5.61 11.11 0.40
C ILE A 209 4.53 10.29 1.08
N PHE A 210 3.33 10.85 1.13
CA PHE A 210 2.12 10.22 1.62
C PHE A 210 1.32 9.62 0.46
N SER A 211 0.57 8.57 0.77
CA SER A 211 -0.36 7.91 -0.14
C SER A 211 -1.63 7.58 0.63
N ARG A 212 -2.74 8.24 0.26
CA ARG A 212 -4.07 8.00 0.83
C ARG A 212 -4.84 7.04 -0.05
N LEU A 213 -5.35 5.96 0.54
CA LEU A 213 -6.16 4.99 -0.21
C LEU A 213 -7.57 5.55 -0.37
N GLU A 214 -8.04 5.65 -1.62
CA GLU A 214 -9.35 6.23 -1.93
C GLU A 214 -10.20 5.42 -2.91
N THR A 215 -9.56 4.72 -3.85
CA THR A 215 -10.26 3.98 -4.92
C THR A 215 -9.66 2.58 -5.08
N PRO A 216 -9.81 1.68 -4.09
CA PRO A 216 -9.20 0.35 -4.08
C PRO A 216 -9.70 -0.56 -5.23
N VAL A 217 -10.87 -0.29 -5.81
CA VAL A 217 -11.37 -1.03 -6.99
C VAL A 217 -10.43 -0.92 -8.19
N ASN A 218 -9.63 0.16 -8.25
CA ASN A 218 -8.67 0.35 -9.32
C ASN A 218 -7.46 -0.60 -9.24
N LEU A 219 -7.34 -1.43 -8.20
CA LEU A 219 -6.39 -2.55 -8.19
C LEU A 219 -6.54 -3.45 -9.41
N ALA A 220 -7.75 -3.61 -9.96
CA ALA A 220 -7.99 -4.38 -11.18
C ALA A 220 -7.22 -3.86 -12.42
N ARG A 221 -6.76 -2.60 -12.39
CA ARG A 221 -5.93 -2.02 -13.46
C ARG A 221 -4.54 -2.65 -13.55
N ILE A 222 -4.09 -3.39 -12.52
CA ILE A 222 -2.82 -4.12 -12.57
C ILE A 222 -2.76 -5.07 -13.77
N ASN A 223 -3.89 -5.62 -14.21
CA ASN A 223 -3.98 -6.52 -15.36
C ASN A 223 -3.66 -5.83 -16.70
N SER A 224 -3.66 -4.50 -16.74
CA SER A 224 -3.29 -3.70 -17.91
C SER A 224 -2.03 -2.85 -17.69
N ALA A 225 -1.48 -2.86 -16.47
CA ALA A 225 -0.23 -2.18 -16.17
C ALA A 225 0.96 -2.91 -16.80
N PRO A 226 2.08 -2.21 -17.07
CA PRO A 226 3.32 -2.88 -17.45
C PRO A 226 3.69 -3.96 -16.43
N LEU A 227 4.19 -5.11 -16.90
CA LEU A 227 4.65 -6.18 -16.01
C LEU A 227 5.68 -5.68 -14.99
N VAL A 228 6.55 -4.77 -15.45
CA VAL A 228 7.60 -4.13 -14.66
C VAL A 228 7.51 -2.61 -14.82
N ASP A 229 7.46 -1.88 -13.70
CA ASP A 229 7.72 -0.44 -13.69
C ASP A 229 9.24 -0.20 -13.80
N SER A 230 9.68 0.28 -14.97
CA SER A 230 11.10 0.44 -15.29
C SER A 230 11.80 1.50 -14.44
N TYR A 231 11.06 2.49 -13.93
CA TYR A 231 11.61 3.49 -13.03
C TYR A 231 11.98 2.82 -11.70
N LEU A 232 11.03 2.15 -11.04
CA LEU A 232 11.27 1.47 -9.76
C LEU A 232 12.33 0.38 -9.88
N ALA A 233 12.27 -0.45 -10.93
CA ALA A 233 13.25 -1.51 -11.17
C ALA A 233 14.69 -0.99 -11.31
N SER A 234 14.87 0.27 -11.73
CA SER A 234 16.20 0.88 -11.86
C SER A 234 16.80 1.34 -10.52
N LEU A 235 15.99 1.60 -9.49
CA LEU A 235 16.39 2.34 -8.30
C LEU A 235 17.31 1.57 -7.34
N LEU A 236 17.51 0.27 -7.54
CA LEU A 236 18.58 -0.48 -6.88
C LEU A 236 19.98 -0.09 -7.40
N ARG A 237 20.07 0.42 -8.62
CA ARG A 237 21.34 0.69 -9.32
C ARG A 237 21.50 2.15 -9.74
N SER A 238 20.40 2.88 -9.84
CA SER A 238 20.33 4.27 -10.28
C SER A 238 20.00 5.20 -9.13
N ARG A 239 20.45 6.45 -9.25
CA ARG A 239 20.01 7.56 -8.38
C ARG A 239 18.85 8.28 -9.06
N SER A 240 17.94 8.80 -8.25
CA SER A 240 16.89 9.72 -8.67
C SER A 240 16.92 10.96 -7.77
N SER A 241 16.24 12.02 -8.19
CA SER A 241 16.00 13.20 -7.35
C SER A 241 14.64 13.12 -6.69
N ILE A 242 14.42 13.87 -5.60
CA ILE A 242 13.08 13.96 -5.00
C ILE A 242 12.07 14.55 -5.99
N THR A 243 12.47 15.53 -6.81
CA THR A 243 11.61 16.12 -7.84
C THR A 243 11.18 15.09 -8.89
N GLU A 244 12.11 14.27 -9.36
CA GLU A 244 11.77 13.18 -10.30
C GLU A 244 10.86 12.14 -9.65
N ALA A 245 11.16 11.72 -8.41
CA ALA A 245 10.32 10.80 -7.66
C ALA A 245 8.88 11.32 -7.47
N CYS A 246 8.73 12.60 -7.11
CA CYS A 246 7.45 13.29 -7.01
C CYS A 246 6.70 13.29 -8.36
N ALA A 247 7.38 13.69 -9.44
CA ALA A 247 6.77 13.70 -10.77
C ALA A 247 6.32 12.29 -11.22
N LYS A 248 7.11 11.24 -10.91
CA LYS A 248 6.74 9.85 -11.19
C LYS A 248 5.55 9.37 -10.36
N CYS A 249 5.22 10.04 -9.26
CA CYS A 249 4.10 9.71 -8.37
C CYS A 249 2.91 10.68 -8.51
N GLY A 250 2.95 11.61 -9.47
CA GLY A 250 1.88 12.56 -9.72
C GLY A 250 1.78 13.71 -8.71
N LEU A 251 2.91 14.13 -8.12
CA LEU A 251 3.02 15.35 -7.31
C LEU A 251 3.65 16.49 -8.11
#